data_AF-A0A810Q4R5-F1
#
_entry.id   AF-A0A810Q4R5-F1
#
_cell.length_a   1.000
_cell.length_b   1.000
_cell.length_c   1.000
_cell.angle_alpha   90.00
_cell.angle_beta   90.00
_cell.angle_gamma   90.00
#
_symmetry.space_group_name_H-M   'P 1'
#
loop_
_entity.id
_entity.type
_entity.pdbx_description
1 polymer ?
#
loop_
_entity_poly.entity_id
_entity_poly.type
_entity_poly.pdbx_seq_one_letter_code
_entity_poly.pdbx_strand_id
1 'polypeptide(L)'
;MISKLNPTTKRVWKPYCLTGNAVCSTEFIVYKAKDQSITDFLYSVIDSGSFSDFMCSHVTGSTGSRQRTTPSDTLSYELILPSEDELAEFQSLVSPMYAQMRINAIENDKLKRLRDSLLPKLMSGEIDVSSVHL
;
A
#
# COMPACT_ATOMS: atom_id res chain seq x y z
N MET A 1 -4.92 0.37 2.62
CA MET A 1 -5.86 1.34 2.01
C MET A 1 -6.12 0.95 0.56
N ILE A 2 -7.29 1.27 0.02
CA ILE A 2 -7.67 0.99 -1.37
C ILE A 2 -8.36 2.21 -1.98
N SER A 3 -8.18 2.43 -3.28
CA SER A 3 -8.90 3.49 -4.00
C SER A 3 -10.37 3.13 -4.14
N LYS A 4 -11.27 4.06 -3.81
CA LYS A 4 -12.71 3.89 -4.04
C LYS A 4 -13.14 4.24 -5.46
N LEU A 5 -12.25 4.88 -6.23
CA LEU A 5 -12.47 5.30 -7.60
C LEU A 5 -12.22 4.14 -8.54
N ASN A 6 -13.11 3.95 -9.52
CA ASN A 6 -12.97 3.03 -10.64
C ASN A 6 -12.25 1.72 -10.23
N PRO A 7 -12.87 0.88 -9.39
CA PRO A 7 -12.21 -0.26 -8.76
C PRO A 7 -11.73 -1.33 -9.75
N THR A 8 -12.19 -1.28 -11.01
CA THR A 8 -11.65 -2.11 -12.10
C THR A 8 -10.14 -1.95 -12.25
N THR A 9 -9.60 -0.75 -11.96
CA THR A 9 -8.16 -0.54 -11.84
C THR A 9 -7.74 -0.69 -10.40
N LYS A 10 -7.20 -1.86 -10.06
CA LYS A 10 -6.77 -2.19 -8.71
C LYS A 10 -5.68 -1.24 -8.22
N ARG A 11 -5.96 -0.57 -7.11
CA ARG A 11 -5.14 0.47 -6.49
C ARG A 11 -5.14 0.28 -4.98
N VAL A 12 -4.31 -0.65 -4.53
CA VAL A 12 -4.19 -1.06 -3.13
C VAL A 12 -2.80 -0.69 -2.63
N TRP A 13 -2.72 -0.15 -1.41
CA TRP A 13 -1.46 0.22 -0.78
C TRP A 13 -1.46 -0.16 0.70
N LYS A 14 -0.32 -0.70 1.14
CA LYS A 14 0.04 -0.78 2.56
C LYS A 14 0.90 0.44 2.92
N PRO A 15 0.32 1.52 3.46
CA PRO A 15 1.09 2.72 3.75
C PRO A 15 2.09 2.46 4.87
N TYR A 16 3.34 2.88 4.68
CA TYR A 16 4.32 2.99 5.75
C TYR A 16 4.20 4.38 6.37
N CYS A 17 3.32 4.50 7.37
CA CYS A 17 3.10 5.74 8.11
C CYS A 17 4.36 6.10 8.93
N LEU A 18 5.30 6.82 8.32
CA LEU A 18 6.57 7.21 8.94
C LEU A 18 6.41 8.24 10.06
N THR A 19 5.24 8.89 10.14
CA THR A 19 4.90 9.88 11.17
C THR A 19 3.53 9.57 11.75
N GLY A 20 3.23 10.11 12.94
CA GLY A 20 1.90 10.00 13.56
C GLY A 20 0.79 10.75 12.82
N ASN A 21 1.14 11.65 11.89
CA ASN A 21 0.22 12.54 11.17
C ASN A 21 0.17 12.22 9.67
N ALA A 22 0.19 10.93 9.32
CA ALA A 22 0.08 10.52 7.92
C ALA A 22 -1.26 10.96 7.32
N VAL A 23 -1.22 11.58 6.14
CA VAL A 23 -2.39 12.04 5.39
C VAL A 23 -2.48 11.31 4.05
N CYS A 24 -3.71 11.08 3.58
CA CYS A 24 -3.98 10.54 2.24
C CYS A 24 -5.18 11.26 1.62
N SER A 25 -5.35 11.12 0.30
CA SER A 25 -6.54 11.64 -0.39
C SER A 25 -7.83 10.99 0.15
N THR A 26 -8.92 11.76 0.17
CA THR A 26 -10.26 11.28 0.56
C THR A 26 -10.84 10.27 -0.43
N GLU A 27 -10.19 10.10 -1.59
CA GLU A 27 -10.53 9.07 -2.59
C GLU A 27 -9.98 7.68 -2.23
N PHE A 28 -9.33 7.57 -1.07
CA PHE A 28 -8.88 6.32 -0.48
C PHE A 28 -9.73 5.92 0.71
N ILE A 29 -10.02 4.63 0.79
CA ILE A 29 -10.59 3.99 1.98
C ILE A 29 -9.43 3.47 2.81
N VAL A 30 -9.37 3.92 4.06
CA VAL A 30 -8.36 3.50 5.03
C VAL A 30 -8.98 2.47 5.98
N TYR A 31 -8.51 1.24 5.90
CA TYR A 31 -8.85 0.19 6.84
C TYR A 31 -7.82 0.16 7.96
N LYS A 32 -8.29 0.10 9.20
CA LYS A 32 -7.47 -0.07 10.40
C LYS A 32 -7.97 -1.30 11.14
N ALA A 33 -7.09 -2.27 11.35
CA ALA A 33 -7.41 -3.42 12.18
C ALA A 33 -7.62 -2.98 13.63
N LYS A 34 -8.60 -3.58 14.31
CA LYS A 34 -8.82 -3.34 15.75
C LYS A 34 -7.68 -3.95 16.57
N ASP A 35 -7.24 -5.14 16.17
CA ASP A 35 -6.04 -5.78 16.66
C ASP A 35 -4.93 -5.66 15.62
N GLN A 36 -3.76 -5.20 16.04
CA GLN A 36 -2.61 -5.07 15.15
C GLN A 36 -2.09 -6.43 14.67
N SER A 37 -2.32 -7.50 15.43
CA SER A 37 -1.85 -8.87 15.13
C SER A 37 -2.39 -9.42 13.81
N ILE A 38 -3.54 -8.94 13.32
CA ILE A 38 -4.19 -9.41 12.08
C ILE A 38 -3.99 -8.45 10.89
N THR A 39 -3.16 -7.42 11.04
CA THR A 39 -3.05 -6.33 10.05
C THR A 39 -2.65 -6.84 8.66
N ASP A 40 -1.68 -7.74 8.59
CA ASP A 40 -1.18 -8.21 7.30
C ASP A 40 -2.14 -9.21 6.65
N PHE A 41 -2.81 -10.06 7.44
CA PHE A 41 -3.93 -10.86 6.95
C PHE A 41 -5.04 -9.99 6.36
N LEU A 42 -5.48 -8.96 7.10
CA LEU A 42 -6.50 -8.02 6.60
C LEU A 42 -6.04 -7.32 5.32
N TYR A 43 -4.76 -6.94 5.24
CA TYR A 43 -4.19 -6.38 4.03
C TYR A 43 -4.25 -7.37 2.85
N SER A 44 -3.90 -8.64 3.07
CA SER A 44 -3.97 -9.68 2.04
C SER A 44 -5.40 -9.94 1.57
N VAL A 45 -6.39 -9.84 2.45
CA VAL A 45 -7.82 -9.89 2.07
C VAL A 45 -8.19 -8.71 1.19
N ILE A 46 -7.83 -7.48 1.58
CA ILE A 46 -8.13 -6.28 0.78
C ILE A 46 -7.41 -6.30 -0.58
N ASP A 47 -6.23 -6.92 -0.63
CA ASP A 47 -5.44 -7.12 -1.85
C ASP A 47 -5.86 -8.38 -2.63
N SER A 48 -6.90 -9.11 -2.22
CA SER A 48 -7.32 -10.31 -2.93
C SER A 48 -8.12 -9.98 -4.20
N GLY A 49 -8.19 -10.96 -5.11
CA GLY A 49 -9.09 -10.88 -6.27
C GLY A 49 -10.56 -10.84 -5.84
N SER A 50 -10.95 -11.68 -4.87
CA SER A 50 -12.33 -11.76 -4.38
C SER A 50 -12.85 -10.44 -3.79
N PHE A 51 -12.01 -9.70 -3.08
CA PHE A 51 -12.37 -8.38 -2.58
C PHE A 51 -12.46 -7.34 -3.70
N SER A 52 -11.58 -7.43 -4.71
CA SER A 52 -11.61 -6.56 -5.88
C SER A 52 -12.88 -6.78 -6.72
N ASP A 53 -13.28 -8.04 -6.92
CA ASP A 53 -14.50 -8.42 -7.63
C ASP A 53 -15.74 -7.93 -6.87
N PHE A 54 -15.74 -8.08 -5.54
CA PHE A 54 -16.80 -7.54 -4.69
C PHE A 54 -16.91 -6.01 -4.80
N MET A 55 -15.78 -5.28 -4.74
CA MET A 55 -15.78 -3.84 -4.93
C MET A 55 -16.35 -3.43 -6.30
N CYS A 56 -16.04 -4.21 -7.34
CA CYS A 56 -16.54 -3.99 -8.70
C CYS A 56 -18.04 -4.27 -8.84
N SER A 57 -18.60 -5.22 -8.11
CA SER A 57 -20.05 -5.48 -8.12
C SER A 57 -20.87 -4.46 -7.32
N HIS A 58 -20.21 -3.70 -6.43
CA HIS A 58 -20.82 -2.65 -5.60
C HIS A 58 -20.44 -1.23 -6.06
N VAL A 59 -20.16 -1.06 -7.35
CA VAL A 59 -19.93 0.28 -7.93
C VAL A 59 -21.24 1.01 -8.17
N THR A 60 -21.24 2.29 -7.85
CA THR A 60 -22.27 3.25 -8.23
C THR A 60 -21.74 4.17 -9.33
N GLY A 61 -22.62 4.67 -10.19
CA GLY A 61 -22.28 5.55 -11.31
C GLY A 61 -22.13 4.83 -12.65
N SER A 62 -22.40 5.54 -13.75
CA SER A 62 -22.60 4.96 -15.09
C SER A 62 -21.37 4.93 -15.99
N THR A 63 -20.32 5.72 -15.69
CA THR A 63 -19.14 5.85 -16.56
C THR A 63 -17.84 5.82 -15.75
N GLY A 64 -16.75 5.31 -16.33
CA GLY A 64 -15.51 4.94 -15.61
C GLY A 64 -15.02 5.94 -14.56
N SER A 65 -14.83 7.22 -14.91
CA SER A 65 -14.34 8.24 -13.94
C SER A 65 -15.36 8.60 -12.85
N ARG A 66 -16.62 8.24 -13.05
CA ARG A 66 -17.72 8.43 -12.08
C ARG A 66 -17.95 7.19 -11.21
N GLN A 67 -17.43 6.02 -11.61
CA GLN A 67 -17.59 4.78 -10.85
C GLN A 67 -16.91 4.87 -9.49
N ARG A 68 -17.69 4.63 -8.44
CA ARG A 68 -17.28 4.71 -7.04
C ARG A 68 -17.88 3.57 -6.23
N THR A 69 -17.06 2.98 -5.37
CA THR A 69 -17.56 2.10 -4.30
C THR A 69 -17.77 2.94 -3.03
N THR A 70 -18.91 2.77 -2.37
CA THR A 70 -19.15 3.46 -1.09
C THR A 70 -18.36 2.77 0.02
N PRO A 71 -17.65 3.50 0.90
CA PRO A 71 -16.90 2.88 1.99
C PRO A 71 -17.74 2.02 2.95
N SER A 72 -19.03 2.31 3.09
CA SER A 72 -19.95 1.49 3.90
C SER A 72 -20.17 0.11 3.27
N ASP A 73 -20.27 0.05 1.94
CA ASP A 73 -20.59 -1.18 1.21
C ASP A 73 -19.42 -2.17 1.30
N THR A 74 -18.19 -1.68 1.41
CA THR A 74 -17.01 -2.54 1.57
C THR A 74 -16.95 -3.25 2.91
N LEU A 75 -17.65 -2.74 3.94
CA LEU A 75 -17.72 -3.35 5.26
C LEU A 75 -18.70 -4.52 5.33
N SER A 76 -19.58 -4.69 4.33
CA SER A 76 -20.45 -5.87 4.22
C SER A 76 -19.80 -7.02 3.46
N TYR A 77 -18.51 -6.92 3.11
CA TYR A 77 -17.77 -8.03 2.55
C TYR A 77 -17.62 -9.15 3.58
N GLU A 78 -18.21 -10.31 3.29
CA GLU A 78 -18.09 -11.49 4.14
C GLU A 78 -16.78 -12.24 3.82
N LEU A 79 -16.10 -12.66 4.88
CA LEU A 79 -14.88 -13.44 4.80
C LEU A 79 -14.88 -14.49 5.90
N ILE A 80 -14.16 -15.58 5.67
CA ILE A 80 -13.88 -16.57 6.70
C ILE A 80 -12.74 -16.04 7.56
N LEU A 81 -13.01 -15.84 8.85
CA LEU A 81 -11.97 -15.53 9.81
C LEU A 81 -11.35 -16.86 10.28
N PRO A 82 -10.06 -17.14 9.99
CA PRO A 82 -9.41 -18.36 10.43
C PRO A 82 -9.28 -18.41 11.95
N SER A 83 -8.94 -19.57 12.48
CA SER A 83 -8.58 -19.71 13.90
C SER A 83 -7.36 -18.87 14.28
N GLU A 84 -7.18 -18.61 15.57
CA GLU A 84 -6.03 -17.84 16.06
C GLU A 84 -4.69 -18.51 15.70
N ASP A 85 -4.63 -19.85 15.73
CA ASP A 85 -3.44 -20.61 15.38
C ASP A 85 -3.10 -20.48 13.88
N GLU A 86 -4.09 -20.60 13.00
CA GLU A 86 -3.90 -20.42 11.55
C GLU A 86 -3.51 -18.98 11.19
N LEU A 87 -4.10 -17.99 11.88
CA LEU A 87 -3.71 -16.59 11.74
C LEU A 87 -2.26 -16.39 12.18
N ALA A 88 -1.86 -16.97 13.32
CA ALA A 88 -0.48 -16.86 13.81
C ALA A 88 0.51 -17.49 12.82
N GLU A 89 0.19 -18.67 12.27
CA GLU A 89 1.01 -19.34 11.26
C GLU A 89 1.13 -18.49 9.99
N PHE A 90 0.01 -18.01 9.45
CA PHE A 90 -0.02 -17.12 8.29
C PHE A 90 0.85 -15.87 8.51
N GLN A 91 0.68 -15.22 9.66
CA GLN A 91 1.41 -14.00 9.99
C GLN A 91 2.91 -14.27 10.13
N SER A 92 3.29 -15.38 10.74
CA SER A 92 4.70 -15.77 10.89
C SER A 92 5.42 -15.89 9.55
N LEU A 93 4.70 -16.34 8.51
CA LEU A 93 5.23 -16.47 7.16
C LEU A 93 5.24 -15.14 6.40
N VAL A 94 4.14 -14.40 6.45
CA VAL A 94 3.89 -13.28 5.53
C VAL A 94 4.38 -11.93 6.09
N SER A 95 4.31 -11.72 7.41
CA SER A 95 4.76 -10.46 8.02
C SER A 95 6.23 -10.11 7.75
N PRO A 96 7.20 -11.06 7.81
CA PRO A 96 8.59 -10.77 7.44
C PRO A 96 8.73 -10.30 6.00
N MET A 97 7.95 -10.87 5.08
CA MET A 97 7.97 -10.48 3.66
C MET A 97 7.47 -9.05 3.48
N TYR A 98 6.34 -8.69 4.09
CA TYR A 98 5.85 -7.32 4.04
C TYR A 98 6.78 -6.32 4.75
N ALA A 99 7.43 -6.73 5.83
CA ALA A 99 8.43 -5.91 6.50
C ALA A 99 9.62 -5.62 5.58
N GLN A 100 10.10 -6.64 4.85
CA GLN A 100 11.19 -6.47 3.88
C GLN A 100 10.78 -5.58 2.71
N MET A 101 9.56 -5.77 2.17
CA MET A 101 9.02 -4.90 1.12
C MET A 101 8.98 -3.43 1.56
N ARG A 102 8.58 -3.17 2.80
CA ARG A 102 8.58 -1.83 3.40
C ARG A 102 10.00 -1.26 3.47
N ILE A 103 10.97 -2.03 3.98
CA ILE A 103 12.37 -1.59 4.10
C ILE A 103 12.92 -1.23 2.72
N ASN A 104 12.72 -2.09 1.73
CA ASN A 104 13.18 -1.88 0.36
C ASN A 104 12.52 -0.64 -0.27
N ALA A 105 11.22 -0.42 -0.03
CA ALA A 105 10.52 0.76 -0.54
C ALA A 105 11.09 2.07 0.04
N ILE A 106 11.35 2.10 1.35
CA ILE A 106 11.95 3.25 2.03
C ILE A 106 13.36 3.52 1.51
N GLU A 107 14.17 2.47 1.34
CA GLU A 107 15.54 2.61 0.83
C GLU A 107 15.56 3.10 -0.61
N ASN A 108 14.69 2.54 -1.46
CA ASN A 108 14.54 3.00 -2.84
C ASN A 108 14.17 4.49 -2.92
N ASP A 109 13.33 5.00 -2.03
CA ASP A 109 12.99 6.42 -1.98
C ASP A 109 14.18 7.29 -1.56
N LYS A 110 14.94 6.85 -0.54
CA LYS A 110 16.18 7.54 -0.12
C LYS A 110 17.20 7.60 -1.23
N LEU A 111 17.46 6.48 -1.91
CA LEU A 111 18.42 6.41 -3.02
C LEU A 111 18.00 7.28 -4.21
N LYS A 112 16.70 7.33 -4.52
CA LYS A 112 16.16 8.24 -5.55
C LYS A 112 16.43 9.70 -5.20
N ARG A 113 16.10 10.11 -3.97
CA ARG A 113 16.35 11.48 -3.51
C ARG A 113 17.83 11.84 -3.51
N LEU A 114 18.68 10.91 -3.08
CA LEU A 114 20.13 11.09 -3.08
C LEU A 114 20.64 11.28 -4.51
N ARG A 115 20.23 10.41 -5.44
CA ARG A 115 20.54 10.55 -6.87
C ARG A 115 20.08 11.90 -7.41
N ASP A 116 18.83 12.29 -7.16
CA ASP A 116 18.25 13.52 -7.70
C ASP A 116 18.93 14.77 -7.12
N SER A 117 19.50 14.67 -5.91
CA SER A 117 20.27 15.75 -5.27
C SER A 117 21.71 15.83 -5.79
N LEU A 118 22.35 14.68 -6.05
CA LEU A 118 23.75 14.62 -6.48
C LEU A 118 23.92 14.85 -7.97
N LEU A 119 23.02 14.32 -8.80
CA LEU A 119 23.17 14.32 -10.25
C LEU A 119 23.33 15.73 -10.83
N PRO A 120 22.53 16.75 -10.44
CA PRO A 120 22.72 18.11 -10.94
C PRO A 120 24.10 18.69 -10.58
N LYS A 121 24.60 18.39 -9.39
CA LYS A 121 25.90 18.89 -8.88
C LYS A 121 27.10 18.22 -9.55
N LEU A 122 26.96 16.94 -9.88
CA LEU A 122 27.94 16.21 -10.68
C LEU A 122 27.96 16.74 -12.11
N MET A 123 26.79 16.97 -12.71
CA MET A 123 26.67 17.48 -14.09
C MET A 123 27.15 18.93 -14.24
N SER A 124 26.99 19.77 -13.21
CA SER A 124 27.49 21.14 -13.22
C SER A 124 29.00 21.25 -12.95
N GLY A 125 29.64 20.17 -12.48
CA GLY A 125 31.02 20.19 -12.01
C GLY A 125 31.20 20.82 -10.63
N GLU A 126 30.12 21.12 -9.91
CA GLU A 126 30.19 21.56 -8.50
C GLU A 126 30.81 20.47 -7.61
N ILE A 127 30.51 19.20 -7.92
CA ILE A 127 31.16 18.04 -7.32
C ILE A 127 32.02 17.37 -8.39
N ASP A 128 33.35 17.40 -8.20
CA ASP A 128 34.29 16.66 -9.01
C ASP A 128 34.58 15.28 -8.39
N VAL A 129 34.50 14.24 -9.21
CA VAL A 129 34.76 12.84 -8.83
C VAL A 129 35.95 12.24 -9.58
N SER A 130 36.70 13.04 -10.33
CA SER A 130 37.86 12.60 -11.12
C SER A 130 38.96 11.90 -10.31
N SER A 131 39.06 12.22 -9.01
CA SER A 131 40.04 11.65 -8.07
C SER A 131 39.51 10.46 -7.25
N VAL A 132 38.25 10.05 -7.46
CA VAL A 132 37.66 8.91 -6.74
C VAL A 132 38.08 7.61 -7.44
N HIS A 133 38.77 6.73 -6.71
CA HIS A 133 39.10 5.38 -7.17
C HIS A 133 38.03 4.37 -6.71
N LEU A 134 37.56 3.53 -7.63
CA LEU A 134 36.59 2.45 -7.40
C LEU A 134 37.27 1.17 -6.90
#